data_AF-A0A0W8FZ40-F1
#
_entry.id   AF-A0A0W8FZ40-F1
#
_cell.length_a   1.000
_cell.length_b   1.000
_cell.length_c   1.000
_cell.angle_alpha   90.00
_cell.angle_beta   90.00
_cell.angle_gamma   90.00
#
_symmetry.space_group_name_H-M   'P 1'
#
loop_
_entity.id
_entity.type
_entity.pdbx_description
1 polymer ?
#
loop_
_entity_poly.entity_id
_entity_poly.type
_entity_poly.pdbx_seq_one_letter_code
_entity_poly.pdbx_strand_id
1 'polypeptide(L)' 'MDPFYTTKRDSGGTGLGLSISYNIIKNHNGDLSLHSKPGKGTVALITLPIN' A
#
# COMPACT_ATOMS: atom_id res chain seq x y z
N MET A 1 7.26 4.51 -1.46
CA MET A 1 7.13 3.06 -1.22
C MET A 1 8.06 2.33 -2.16
N ASP A 2 8.77 1.31 -1.68
CA ASP A 2 9.74 0.56 -2.48
C ASP A 2 9.01 -0.43 -3.40
N PRO A 3 9.05 -0.24 -4.74
CA PRO A 3 8.49 -1.21 -5.67
C PRO A 3 9.26 -2.54 -5.53
N PHE A 4 8.56 -3.66 -5.75
CA PHE A 4 9.11 -5.02 -5.67
C PHE A 4 9.44 -5.56 -4.28
N TYR A 5 9.23 -4.80 -3.20
CA TYR A 5 9.37 -5.34 -1.85
C TYR A 5 8.23 -6.31 -1.52
N THR A 6 8.59 -7.52 -1.08
CA THR A 6 7.63 -8.59 -0.74
C THR A 6 8.26 -9.65 0.14
N THR A 7 7.55 -10.09 1.17
CA THR A 7 7.92 -11.27 1.97
C THR A 7 7.44 -12.59 1.36
N LYS A 8 6.73 -12.51 0.23
CA LYS A 8 6.11 -13.65 -0.48
C LYS A 8 6.82 -13.95 -1.80
N ARG A 9 8.09 -13.57 -1.94
CA ARG A 9 8.84 -13.74 -3.20
C ARG A 9 8.85 -15.20 -3.66
N ASP A 10 9.10 -16.13 -2.72
CA ASP A 10 9.16 -17.57 -3.00
C ASP A 10 7.79 -18.20 -3.28
N SER A 11 6.70 -17.49 -2.98
CA SER A 11 5.33 -17.90 -3.30
C SER A 11 4.73 -17.11 -4.46
N GLY A 12 5.58 -16.55 -5.34
CA GLY A 12 5.16 -15.83 -6.55
C GLY A 12 4.69 -14.37 -6.34
N GLY A 13 4.85 -13.82 -5.14
CA GLY A 13 4.51 -12.43 -4.86
C GLY A 13 5.52 -11.47 -5.51
N THR A 14 5.05 -10.58 -6.38
CA THR A 14 5.91 -9.64 -7.12
C THR A 14 6.32 -8.41 -6.29
N GLY A 15 5.53 -8.05 -5.28
CA GLY A 15 5.76 -6.85 -4.46
C GLY A 15 5.35 -5.53 -5.12
N LEU A 16 4.57 -5.58 -6.21
CA LEU A 16 4.19 -4.40 -6.99
C LEU A 16 2.89 -3.73 -6.54
N GLY A 17 1.97 -4.50 -5.95
CA GLY A 17 0.60 -4.03 -5.69
C GLY A 17 0.54 -2.74 -4.88
N LEU A 18 1.28 -2.69 -3.76
CA LEU A 18 1.25 -1.54 -2.87
C LEU A 18 1.90 -0.28 -3.48
N SER A 19 2.97 -0.44 -4.26
CA SER A 19 3.57 0.68 -5.00
C SER A 19 2.63 1.22 -6.08
N ILE A 20 1.90 0.34 -6.79
CA ILE A 20 0.91 0.76 -7.79
C ILE A 20 -0.24 1.52 -7.11
N SER A 21 -0.81 0.97 -6.03
CA SER A 21 -1.87 1.63 -5.27
C SER A 21 -1.44 3.00 -4.75
N TYR A 22 -0.23 3.11 -4.19
CA TYR A 22 0.30 4.40 -3.72
C TYR A 22 0.37 5.45 -4.83
N ASN A 23 0.86 5.07 -6.01
CA ASN A 23 0.93 5.98 -7.16
C ASN A 23 -0.47 6.40 -7.63
N ILE A 24 -1.43 5.48 -7.70
CA ILE A 24 -2.82 5.80 -8.05
C ILE A 24 -3.39 6.81 -7.05
N ILE A 25 -3.24 6.57 -5.76
CA ILE A 25 -3.75 7.46 -4.70
C ILE A 25 -3.11 8.85 -4.80
N LYS A 26 -1.78 8.92 -4.98
CA LYS A 26 -1.07 10.19 -5.15
C LYS A 26 -1.51 10.95 -6.39
N ASN A 27 -1.77 10.27 -7.50
CA ASN A 27 -2.29 10.91 -8.72
C ASN A 27 -3.68 11.53 -8.53
N HIS A 28 -4.46 11.05 -7.55
CA HIS A 28 -5.75 11.63 -7.16
C HIS A 28 -5.62 12.67 -6.02
N ASN A 29 -4.42 13.19 -5.79
CA ASN A 29 -4.10 14.09 -4.66
C ASN A 29 -4.47 13.51 -3.29
N GLY A 30 -4.50 12.18 -3.20
CA GLY A 30 -4.83 11.46 -1.98
C GLY A 30 -3.63 11.17 -1.10
N ASP A 31 -3.91 10.52 0.01
CA ASP A 31 -2.90 9.99 0.92
C ASP A 31 -3.21 8.56 1.36
N LEU A 32 -2.15 7.82 1.71
CA LEU A 32 -2.21 6.44 2.19
C LEU A 32 -1.44 6.32 3.50
N SER A 33 -2.14 5.92 4.56
CA SER A 33 -1.56 5.62 5.88
C SER A 33 -1.72 4.14 6.21
N LEU A 34 -0.68 3.53 6.78
CA LEU A 34 -0.69 2.12 7.19
C LEU A 34 -0.53 2.03 8.71
N HIS A 35 -1.46 1.33 9.35
CA HIS A 35 -1.39 1.03 10.77
C HIS A 35 -1.36 -0.49 10.94
N SER A 36 -0.26 -1.02 11.48
CA SER A 36 -0.11 -2.45 11.73
C SER A 36 0.49 -2.69 13.11
N LYS A 37 0.02 -3.76 13.77
CA LYS A 37 0.61 -4.27 15.00
C LYS A 37 0.72 -5.80 14.87
N PRO A 38 1.86 -6.42 15.23
CA PRO A 38 2.00 -7.87 15.19
C PRO A 38 0.84 -8.58 15.90
N GLY A 39 0.27 -9.59 15.25
CA GLY A 39 -0.86 -10.36 15.77
C GLY A 39 -2.23 -9.66 15.75
N LYS A 40 -2.34 -8.42 15.25
CA LYS A 40 -3.62 -7.66 15.19
C LYS A 40 -4.10 -7.34 13.78
N GLY A 41 -3.41 -7.86 12.76
CA GLY A 41 -3.65 -7.52 11.36
C GLY A 41 -3.10 -6.14 10.98
N THR A 42 -3.57 -5.64 9.84
CA THR A 42 -3.10 -4.39 9.23
C THR A 42 -4.29 -3.60 8.70
N VAL A 43 -4.27 -2.29 8.91
CA VAL A 43 -5.24 -1.33 8.38
C VAL A 43 -4.52 -0.43 7.38
N ALA A 44 -5.11 -0.31 6.18
CA ALA A 44 -4.73 0.68 5.18
C ALA A 44 -5.83 1.74 5.11
N LEU A 45 -5.50 2.99 5.46
CA LEU A 45 -6.40 4.13 5.42
C LEU A 45 -6.06 4.99 4.20
N ILE A 46 -7.06 5.22 3.35
CA ILE A 46 -6.95 6.06 2.15
C ILE A 46 -7.80 7.31 2.37
N THR A 47 -7.21 8.48 2.16
CA THR A 47 -7.90 9.77 2.22
C THR A 47 -7.84 10.40 0.84
N LEU A 48 -9.00 10.82 0.32
CA LEU A 48 -9.11 11.51 -0.98
C LEU A 48 -9.80 12.87 -0.77
N PRO A 49 -9.37 13.92 -1.48
CA PRO A 49 -10.07 15.19 -1.49
C PRO A 49 -11.43 15.05 -2.18
N ILE A 50 -12.43 15.75 -1.65
CA ILE A 50 -13.77 15.90 -2.24
C ILE A 50 -13.74 17.10 -3.18
N ASN A 51 -13.57 16.84 -4.48
CA ASN A 51 -13.77 17.81 -5.55
C ASN A 51 -14.65 17.17 -6.63
#